data_AF-A0A7W1M9T3-F1
#
_entry.id   AF-A0A7W1M9T3-F1
#
_cell.length_a   1.000
_cell.length_b   1.000
_cell.length_c   1.000
_cell.angle_alpha   90.00
_cell.angle_beta   90.00
_cell.angle_gamma   90.00
#
_symmetry.space_group_name_H-M   'P 1'
#
loop_
_entity.id
_entity.type
_entity.pdbx_description
1 polymer ?
#
loop_
_entity_poly.entity_id
_entity_poly.type
_entity_poly.pdbx_seq_one_letter_code
_entity_poly.pdbx_strand_id
1 'polypeptide(L)'
;MFELIHIKRLIPESLTTPIIICADHDAPDSPASQILERSIRELKERGLAVTVIKPDKLNEDFNDVLKTQDLKGLEKFLNAVFLKVILLRGAL
;
A
#
# COMPACT_ATOMS: atom_id res chain seq x y z
N MET A 1 -15.98 16.68 4.66
CA MET A 1 -15.73 16.00 5.95
C MET A 1 -15.98 14.53 5.70
N PHE A 2 -14.95 13.76 5.36
CA PHE A 2 -15.08 12.31 5.15
C PHE A 2 -14.87 11.64 6.49
N GLU A 3 -15.91 10.99 7.03
CA GLU A 3 -15.83 10.31 8.32
C GLU A 3 -15.09 8.96 8.19
N LEU A 4 -14.12 8.74 9.08
CA LEU A 4 -13.34 7.50 9.23
C LEU A 4 -14.08 6.45 10.08
N ILE A 5 -15.34 6.12 9.73
CA ILE A 5 -16.24 5.36 10.63
C ILE A 5 -15.97 3.85 10.67
N HIS A 6 -15.12 3.30 9.80
CA HIS A 6 -14.97 1.83 9.67
C HIS A 6 -13.52 1.34 9.75
N ILE A 7 -12.69 1.93 10.61
CA ILE A 7 -11.35 1.39 10.88
C ILE A 7 -11.48 0.15 11.78
N LYS A 8 -11.51 -1.04 11.17
CA LYS A 8 -11.21 -2.27 11.90
C LYS A 8 -9.72 -2.35 12.11
N ARG A 9 -9.27 -2.37 13.37
CA ARG A 9 -7.89 -2.66 13.72
C ARG A 9 -7.62 -4.13 13.37
N LEU A 10 -6.93 -4.35 12.26
CA LEU A 10 -6.43 -5.67 11.89
C LEU A 10 -5.18 -5.96 12.73
N ILE A 11 -5.22 -7.05 13.50
CA ILE A 11 -4.04 -7.58 14.18
C ILE A 11 -3.48 -8.64 13.24
N PRO A 12 -2.23 -8.51 12.76
CA PRO A 12 -1.63 -9.55 11.94
C PRO A 12 -1.54 -10.86 12.74
N GLU A 13 -2.00 -11.95 12.15
CA GLU A 13 -2.03 -13.28 12.78
C GLU A 13 -0.62 -13.81 13.08
N SER A 14 0.40 -13.32 12.36
CA SER A 14 1.80 -13.62 12.61
C SER A 14 2.71 -12.48 12.15
N LEU A 15 3.96 -12.47 12.63
CA LEU A 15 5.01 -11.58 12.09
C LEU A 15 5.29 -11.81 10.60
N THR A 16 4.88 -12.97 10.07
CA THR A 16 5.00 -13.33 8.65
C THR A 16 3.83 -12.85 7.81
N THR A 17 2.78 -12.27 8.41
CA THR A 17 1.64 -11.73 7.67
C THR A 17 2.12 -10.49 6.89
N PRO A 18 2.14 -10.53 5.55
CA PRO A 18 2.62 -9.40 4.76
C PRO A 18 1.63 -8.24 4.87
N ILE A 19 2.16 -7.06 5.17
CA ILE A 19 1.40 -5.80 5.21
C ILE A 19 1.58 -5.12 3.87
N ILE A 20 0.47 -4.86 3.21
CA ILE A 20 0.42 -4.15 1.94
C ILE A 20 -0.23 -2.79 2.20
N ILE A 21 0.52 -1.73 1.95
CA ILE A 21 0.05 -0.34 2.08
C ILE A 21 -0.21 0.20 0.69
N CYS A 22 -1.48 0.46 0.38
CA CYS A 22 -1.88 1.21 -0.80
C CYS A 22 -1.93 2.69 -0.43
N ALA A 23 -1.12 3.52 -1.08
CA ALA A 23 -1.06 4.94 -0.80
C ALA A 23 -1.10 5.76 -2.09
N ASP A 24 -1.58 6.99 -1.99
CA ASP A 24 -1.57 7.93 -3.11
C ASP A 24 -0.13 8.33 -3.45
N HIS A 25 0.10 8.70 -4.72
CA HIS A 25 1.42 9.13 -5.16
C HIS A 25 1.60 10.64 -4.95
N ASP A 26 1.44 11.09 -3.71
CA ASP A 26 1.62 12.50 -3.37
C ASP A 26 3.09 12.96 -3.55
N ALA A 27 3.27 14.29 -3.60
CA ALA A 27 4.59 14.90 -3.56
C ALA A 27 5.43 14.37 -2.37
N PRO A 28 6.75 14.18 -2.53
CA PRO A 28 7.61 13.61 -1.48
C PRO A 28 7.58 14.38 -0.15
N ASP A 29 7.46 15.71 -0.22
CA ASP A 29 7.42 16.59 0.94
C ASP A 29 6.01 16.79 1.50
N SER A 30 5.00 16.12 0.92
CA SER A 30 3.63 16.22 1.43
C SER A 30 3.51 15.63 2.84
N PRO A 31 2.62 16.15 3.68
CA PRO A 31 2.34 15.56 4.99
C PRO A 31 1.97 14.08 4.91
N ALA A 32 1.23 13.68 3.87
CA ALA A 32 0.83 12.30 3.63
C ALA A 32 2.04 11.39 3.36
N SER A 33 2.98 11.83 2.50
CA SER A 33 4.23 11.12 2.22
C SER A 33 5.07 10.95 3.49
N GLN A 34 5.19 11.98 4.32
CA GLN A 34 5.94 11.89 5.59
C GLN A 34 5.31 10.91 6.58
N ILE A 35 3.98 10.91 6.72
CA ILE A 35 3.24 9.97 7.58
C ILE A 35 3.43 8.54 7.07
N LEU A 36 3.37 8.33 5.76
CA LEU A 36 3.57 7.04 5.14
C LEU A 36 4.98 6.50 5.43
N GLU A 37 6.02 7.29 5.19
CA GLU A 37 7.42 6.89 5.44
C GLU A 37 7.67 6.56 6.91
N ARG A 38 7.13 7.37 7.82
CA ARG A 38 7.18 7.09 9.26
C ARG A 38 6.50 5.75 9.59
N SER A 39 5.30 5.52 9.06
CA SER A 39 4.54 4.30 9.31
C SER A 39 5.26 3.05 8.79
N ILE A 40 5.84 3.14 7.58
CA ILE A 40 6.65 2.07 6.99
C ILE A 40 7.83 1.73 7.90
N ARG A 41 8.55 2.76 8.38
CA ARG A 41 9.70 2.58 9.28
C ARG A 41 9.29 1.88 10.57
N GLU A 42 8.25 2.36 11.24
CA GLU A 42 7.76 1.78 12.50
C GLU A 42 7.32 0.32 12.34
N LEU A 43 6.71 -0.04 11.21
CA LEU A 43 6.30 -1.42 10.93
C LEU A 43 7.50 -2.33 10.63
N LYS A 44 8.47 -1.86 9.86
CA LYS A 44 9.71 -2.59 9.57
C LYS A 44 10.55 -2.82 10.84
N GLU A 45 10.64 -1.82 11.72
CA GLU A 45 11.32 -1.93 13.02
C GLU A 45 10.69 -3.01 13.93
N ARG A 46 9.40 -3.30 13.75
CA ARG A 46 8.69 -4.40 14.44
C ARG A 46 8.91 -5.77 13.79
N GLY A 47 9.73 -5.87 12.74
CA GLY A 47 10.01 -7.10 12.02
C GLY A 47 8.90 -7.53 11.06
N LEU A 48 7.97 -6.63 10.71
CA LEU A 48 6.88 -6.94 9.78
C LEU A 48 7.34 -6.77 8.33
N ALA A 49 6.88 -7.67 7.46
CA ALA A 49 7.10 -7.56 6.02
C ALA A 49 6.14 -6.51 5.42
N VAL A 50 6.66 -5.35 5.02
CA VAL A 50 5.87 -4.23 4.49
C VAL A 50 6.16 -4.00 3.01
N THR A 51 5.11 -3.98 2.19
CA THR A 51 5.15 -3.58 0.78
C THR A 51 4.25 -2.37 0.58
N VAL A 52 4.75 -1.36 -0.14
CA VAL A 52 3.96 -0.17 -0.49
C VAL A 52 3.69 -0.18 -1.98
N ILE A 53 2.46 0.14 -2.36
CA ILE A 53 2.03 0.33 -3.75
C ILE A 53 1.43 1.71 -3.87
N LYS A 54 1.84 2.42 -4.94
CA LYS A 54 1.34 3.73 -5.33
C LYS A 54 1.02 3.74 -6.82
N PRO A 55 0.11 4.60 -7.30
CA PRO A 55 -0.04 4.90 -8.72
C PRO A 55 1.29 5.32 -9.37
N ASP A 56 1.44 5.10 -10.67
CA ASP A 56 2.70 5.39 -11.37
C ASP A 56 2.96 6.90 -11.51
N LYS A 57 1.89 7.70 -11.62
CA LYS A 57 2.02 9.16 -11.82
C LYS A 57 1.99 9.92 -10.50
N LEU A 58 2.85 10.93 -10.41
CA LEU A 58 2.84 11.88 -9.29
C LEU A 58 1.52 12.64 -9.23
N ASN A 59 0.98 12.81 -8.03
CA ASN A 59 -0.31 13.39 -7.68
C ASN A 59 -1.53 12.63 -8.23
N GLU A 60 -1.37 11.33 -8.52
CA GLU A 60 -2.47 10.44 -8.89
C GLU A 60 -2.89 9.59 -7.68
N ASP A 61 -4.20 9.40 -7.51
CA ASP A 61 -4.79 8.49 -6.53
C ASP A 61 -5.37 7.24 -7.21
N PHE A 62 -5.75 6.22 -6.43
CA PHE A 62 -6.34 5.00 -7.00
C PHE A 62 -7.70 5.24 -7.68
N ASN A 63 -8.43 6.28 -7.28
CA ASN A 63 -9.72 6.62 -7.87
C ASN A 63 -9.53 7.17 -9.29
N ASP A 64 -8.48 7.95 -9.53
CA ASP A 64 -8.13 8.48 -10.84
C ASP A 64 -7.62 7.39 -11.78
N VAL A 65 -6.85 6.44 -11.25
CA VAL A 65 -6.52 5.19 -11.96
C VAL A 65 -7.79 4.44 -12.37
N LEU A 66 -8.75 4.27 -11.45
CA LEU A 66 -10.00 3.57 -11.74
C LEU A 66 -10.82 4.31 -12.81
N LYS A 67 -10.88 5.64 -12.76
CA LYS A 67 -11.59 6.43 -13.78
C LYS A 67 -10.94 6.34 -15.17
N THR A 68 -9.61 6.25 -15.22
CA THR A 68 -8.87 6.26 -16.50
C THR A 68 -8.68 4.89 -17.12
N GLN A 69 -8.49 3.85 -16.30
CA GLN A 69 -8.13 2.51 -16.76
C GLN A 69 -9.17 1.44 -16.39
N ASP A 70 -10.25 1.82 -15.69
CA ASP A 70 -11.30 0.91 -15.20
C ASP A 70 -10.69 -0.23 -14.34
N LEU A 71 -11.40 -1.34 -14.19
CA LEU A 71 -10.95 -2.54 -13.45
C LEU A 71 -9.60 -3.10 -13.95
N LYS A 72 -9.26 -2.89 -15.23
CA LYS A 72 -7.96 -3.29 -15.78
C LYS A 72 -6.79 -2.52 -15.16
N GLY A 73 -7.01 -1.26 -14.78
CA GLY A 73 -6.03 -0.49 -14.02
C GLY A 73 -5.77 -1.14 -12.67
N LEU A 74 -6.85 -1.47 -11.95
CA LEU A 74 -6.76 -2.10 -10.63
C LEU A 74 -6.12 -3.50 -10.68
N GLU A 75 -6.44 -4.31 -11.69
CA GLU A 75 -5.82 -5.62 -11.89
C GLU A 75 -4.30 -5.54 -12.00
N LYS A 76 -3.73 -4.52 -12.65
CA LYS A 76 -2.28 -4.34 -12.70
C LYS A 76 -1.68 -4.11 -11.32
N PHE A 77 -2.33 -3.29 -10.48
CA PHE A 77 -1.88 -3.06 -9.11
C PHE A 77 -1.98 -4.33 -8.28
N LEU A 78 -3.12 -5.02 -8.32
CA LEU A 78 -3.33 -6.28 -7.59
C LEU A 78 -2.35 -7.36 -8.03
N ASN A 79 -2.08 -7.50 -9.32
CA ASN A 79 -1.08 -8.45 -9.83
C ASN A 79 0.34 -8.08 -9.40
N ALA A 80 0.70 -6.79 -9.38
CA ALA A 80 1.99 -6.35 -8.86
C ALA A 80 2.14 -6.68 -7.36
N VAL A 81 1.05 -6.58 -6.59
CA VAL A 81 1.01 -7.03 -5.19
C VAL A 81 1.20 -8.54 -5.11
N PHE A 82 0.40 -9.30 -5.87
CA PHE A 82 0.39 -10.76 -5.81
C PHE A 82 1.74 -11.37 -6.19
N LEU A 83 2.36 -10.86 -7.26
CA LEU A 83 3.70 -11.28 -7.70
C LEU A 83 4.77 -10.99 -6.65
N LYS A 84 4.74 -9.81 -6.02
CA LYS A 84 5.68 -9.47 -4.94
C LYS A 84 5.49 -10.37 -3.72
N VAL A 85 4.25 -10.65 -3.33
CA VAL A 85 3.95 -11.54 -2.19
C VAL A 85 4.38 -12.99 -2.47
N ILE A 86 4.16 -13.50 -3.68
CA ILE A 86 4.58 -14.85 -4.07
C ILE A 86 6.11 -14.95 -4.14
N LEU A 87 6.79 -13.99 -4.76
CA LEU A 87 8.25 -13.98 -4.84
C LEU A 87 8.92 -13.93 -3.46
N LEU A 88 8.36 -13.17 -2.51
CA LEU A 88 8.84 -13.13 -1.13
C LEU A 88 8.63 -14.45 -0.39
N ARG A 89 7.68 -15.30 -0.82
CA ARG A 89 7.40 -16.62 -0.23
C ARG A 89 8.18 -17.77 -0.87
N GLY A 90 8.67 -17.60 -2.11
CA GLY A 90 9.44 -18.61 -2.84
C GLY A 90 10.97 -18.53 -2.68
N ALA A 91 11.47 -17.53 -1.94
CA ALA A 91 12.90 -17.29 -1.72
C ALA A 91 13.40 -17.71 -0.32
N LEU A 92 12.61 -18.50 0.42
CA LEU A 92 12.94 -19.07 1.73
C LEU A 92 13.08 -20.59 1.63
#